data_AF-A0A3Q9G8T3-F1
#
_entry.id   AF-A0A3Q9G8T3-F1
#
_cell.length_a   1.000
_cell.length_b   1.000
_cell.length_c   1.000
_cell.angle_alpha   90.00
_cell.angle_beta   90.00
_cell.angle_gamma   90.00
#
_symmetry.space_group_name_H-M   'P 1'
#
loop_
_entity.id
_entity.type
_entity.pdbx_description
1 polymer ?
#
loop_
_entity_poly.entity_id
_entity_poly.type
_entity_poly.pdbx_seq_one_letter_code
_entity_poly.pdbx_strand_id
1 'polypeptide(L)'
;MDELSPFISFTEKADKLINSTFSKEMIGKTGVYLTWEENIQKVVHISPNEEFIDAFVLTFRFFIQNNDSISIKNMSANFNSGIVNKDIKKKFIDVKTKLNDYLDTDTMFDIGGVISRRNILEIFVYGELSHMNPSKKEIYDTWMKNEFMAPLLQFEFKLVLHNALKFIKYVSDLSTQVVLNAQKSHNKPIKQD
;
A
#
# COMPACT_ATOMS: atom_id res chain seq x y z
N MET A 1 -17.50 7.48 -20.47
CA MET A 1 -16.77 6.24 -20.08
C MET A 1 -15.34 6.55 -19.67
N ASP A 2 -14.63 7.44 -20.37
CA ASP A 2 -13.23 7.76 -20.07
C ASP A 2 -12.99 8.32 -18.65
N GLU A 3 -13.89 9.18 -18.15
CA GLU A 3 -13.80 9.73 -16.79
C GLU A 3 -13.94 8.68 -15.66
N LEU A 4 -14.50 7.50 -15.96
CA LEU A 4 -14.60 6.39 -15.00
C LEU A 4 -13.39 5.45 -15.03
N SER A 5 -12.56 5.55 -16.07
CA SER A 5 -11.41 4.67 -16.29
C SER A 5 -10.48 4.59 -15.06
N PRO A 6 -10.10 5.69 -14.40
CA PRO A 6 -9.24 5.62 -13.22
C PRO A 6 -9.86 4.84 -12.06
N PHE A 7 -11.18 4.96 -11.85
CA PHE A 7 -11.88 4.24 -10.78
C PHE A 7 -11.93 2.73 -11.06
N ILE A 8 -12.18 2.35 -12.31
CA ILE A 8 -12.20 0.95 -12.75
C ILE A 8 -10.80 0.34 -12.63
N SER A 9 -9.77 0.99 -13.18
CA SER A 9 -8.40 0.51 -13.08
C SER A 9 -7.91 0.44 -11.64
N PHE A 10 -8.32 1.38 -10.79
CA PHE A 10 -8.01 1.32 -9.35
C PHE A 10 -8.61 0.06 -8.73
N THR A 11 -9.89 -0.23 -9.00
CA THR A 11 -10.56 -1.42 -8.45
C THR A 11 -9.92 -2.72 -8.93
N GLU A 12 -9.60 -2.84 -10.21
CA GLU A 12 -8.98 -4.05 -10.78
C GLU A 12 -7.61 -4.35 -10.16
N LYS A 13 -6.78 -3.32 -9.98
CA LYS A 13 -5.46 -3.48 -9.35
C LYS A 13 -5.58 -3.74 -7.85
N ALA A 14 -6.56 -3.14 -7.18
CA ALA A 14 -6.81 -3.36 -5.76
C ALA A 14 -7.23 -4.81 -5.52
N ASP A 15 -8.14 -5.34 -6.35
CA ASP A 15 -8.58 -6.73 -6.29
C ASP A 15 -7.43 -7.72 -6.50
N LYS A 16 -6.49 -7.41 -7.40
CA LYS A 16 -5.27 -8.21 -7.57
C LYS A 16 -4.43 -8.27 -6.29
N LEU A 17 -4.26 -7.14 -5.59
CA LEU A 17 -3.54 -7.12 -4.31
C LEU A 17 -4.30 -7.86 -3.23
N ILE A 18 -5.60 -7.60 -3.07
CA ILE A 18 -6.46 -8.20 -2.04
C ILE A 18 -6.46 -9.72 -2.15
N ASN A 19 -6.49 -10.26 -3.37
CA ASN A 19 -6.55 -11.70 -3.62
C ASN A 19 -5.18 -12.40 -3.74
N SER A 20 -4.09 -11.65 -3.63
CA SER A 20 -2.72 -12.19 -3.72
C SER A 20 -2.38 -13.14 -2.56
N THR A 21 -1.40 -14.02 -2.77
CA THR A 21 -0.91 -14.94 -1.74
C THR A 21 -0.32 -14.19 -0.55
N PHE A 22 0.44 -13.11 -0.79
CA PHE A 22 0.94 -12.22 0.27
C PHE A 22 -0.18 -11.78 1.21
N SER A 23 -1.29 -11.26 0.65
CA SER A 23 -2.41 -10.77 1.46
C SER A 23 -3.06 -11.87 2.30
N LYS A 24 -3.19 -13.08 1.75
CA LYS A 24 -3.75 -14.24 2.45
C LYS A 24 -2.85 -14.69 3.59
N GLU A 25 -1.55 -14.74 3.36
CA GLU A 25 -0.57 -15.18 4.36
C GLU A 25 -0.40 -14.15 5.49
N MET A 26 -0.53 -12.85 5.19
CA MET A 26 -0.53 -11.79 6.21
C MET A 26 -1.74 -11.82 7.16
N ILE A 27 -2.84 -12.49 6.81
CA ILE A 27 -4.00 -12.71 7.71
C ILE A 27 -3.71 -13.84 8.71
N GLY A 28 -2.79 -14.74 8.39
CA GLY A 28 -2.38 -15.84 9.25
C GLY A 28 -1.45 -15.41 10.38
N LYS A 29 -0.85 -16.39 11.07
CA LYS A 29 0.21 -16.12 12.05
C LYS A 29 1.43 -15.58 11.30
N THR A 30 1.75 -14.30 11.52
CA THR A 30 2.98 -13.67 11.03
C THR A 30 3.74 -13.05 12.21
N GLY A 31 5.06 -13.11 12.17
CA GLY A 31 5.89 -12.56 13.23
C GLY A 31 7.35 -12.96 13.15
N VAL A 32 8.16 -12.25 13.94
CA VAL A 32 9.56 -12.55 14.20
C VAL A 32 9.66 -13.13 15.61
N TYR A 33 10.23 -14.34 15.73
CA TYR A 33 10.48 -15.00 17.01
C TYR A 33 11.98 -15.04 17.27
N LEU A 34 12.37 -14.63 18.48
CA LEU A 34 13.74 -14.76 18.97
C LEU A 34 13.80 -15.98 19.88
N THR A 35 14.51 -17.01 19.45
CA THR A 35 14.77 -18.20 20.27
C THR A 35 16.20 -18.16 20.77
N TRP A 36 16.38 -18.45 22.06
CA TRP A 36 17.67 -18.51 22.73
C TRP A 36 17.98 -19.98 23.05
N GLU A 37 18.94 -20.58 22.35
CA GLU A 37 19.45 -21.93 22.64
C GLU A 37 20.96 -21.84 22.84
N GLU A 38 21.46 -22.24 24.01
CA GLU A 38 22.89 -22.50 24.30
C GLU A 38 23.91 -21.52 23.67
N ASN A 39 23.68 -20.20 23.78
CA ASN A 39 24.48 -19.09 23.23
C ASN A 39 24.31 -18.77 21.73
N ILE A 40 23.36 -19.38 21.03
CA ILE A 40 22.99 -19.03 19.66
C ILE A 40 21.64 -18.32 19.68
N GLN A 41 21.63 -17.05 19.30
CA GLN A 41 20.40 -16.31 19.04
C GLN A 41 19.88 -16.72 17.66
N LYS A 42 18.78 -17.47 17.63
CA LYS A 42 18.15 -17.87 16.38
C LYS A 42 16.91 -17.02 16.14
N VAL A 43 16.88 -16.34 15.00
CA VAL A 43 15.71 -15.59 14.55
C VAL A 43 14.87 -16.52 13.68
N VAL A 44 13.67 -16.87 14.15
CA VAL A 44 12.69 -17.64 13.37
C VAL A 44 11.66 -16.68 12.82
N HIS A 45 11.48 -16.69 11.50
CA HIS A 45 10.58 -15.79 10.82
C HIS A 45 9.42 -16.56 10.20
N ILE A 46 8.20 -16.16 10.56
CA ILE A 46 6.97 -16.65 9.93
C ILE A 46 6.38 -15.49 9.15
N SER A 47 6.61 -15.46 7.84
CA SER A 47 6.07 -14.44 6.94
C SER A 47 5.82 -15.02 5.55
N PRO A 48 5.15 -14.23 4.68
CA PRO A 48 5.13 -14.55 3.27
C PRO A 48 6.54 -14.69 2.68
N ASN A 49 6.67 -15.59 1.71
CA ASN A 49 7.90 -15.76 0.93
C ASN A 49 8.21 -14.47 0.13
N GLU A 50 9.50 -14.20 -0.08
CA GLU A 50 10.00 -13.06 -0.86
C GLU A 50 9.40 -12.98 -2.27
N GLU A 51 9.20 -14.10 -2.98
CA GLU A 51 8.55 -14.09 -4.30
C GLU A 51 7.13 -13.50 -4.26
N PHE A 52 6.39 -13.76 -3.18
CA PHE A 52 5.04 -13.20 -3.00
C PHE A 52 5.07 -11.72 -2.65
N ILE A 53 6.10 -11.29 -1.93
CA ILE A 53 6.32 -9.88 -1.59
C ILE A 53 6.68 -9.10 -2.86
N ASP A 54 7.60 -9.62 -3.68
CA ASP A 54 7.99 -9.03 -4.96
C ASP A 54 6.78 -8.87 -5.88
N ALA A 55 6.01 -9.95 -6.07
CA ALA A 55 4.81 -9.93 -6.89
C ALA A 55 3.75 -8.94 -6.37
N PHE A 56 3.61 -8.83 -5.05
CA PHE A 56 2.74 -7.83 -4.42
C PHE A 56 3.23 -6.41 -4.72
N VAL A 57 4.51 -6.13 -4.47
CA VAL A 57 5.13 -4.80 -4.65
C VAL A 57 5.03 -4.31 -6.09
N LEU A 58 5.21 -5.20 -7.07
CA LEU A 58 5.05 -4.88 -8.49
C LEU A 58 3.66 -4.33 -8.85
N THR A 59 2.62 -4.78 -8.15
CA THR A 59 1.25 -4.25 -8.33
C THR A 59 0.98 -3.09 -7.36
N PHE A 60 1.55 -3.11 -6.16
CA PHE A 60 1.41 -2.06 -5.17
C PHE A 60 1.97 -0.72 -5.66
N ARG A 61 3.05 -0.75 -6.46
CA ARG A 61 3.70 0.46 -6.96
C ARG A 61 2.79 1.38 -7.76
N PHE A 62 1.79 0.84 -8.47
CA PHE A 62 0.81 1.66 -9.21
C PHE A 62 0.03 2.62 -8.29
N PHE A 63 -0.10 2.29 -7.00
CA PHE A 63 -0.82 3.11 -6.01
C PHE A 63 0.04 4.20 -5.36
N ILE A 64 1.37 4.03 -5.36
CA ILE A 64 2.29 4.93 -4.66
C ILE A 64 3.18 5.73 -5.61
N GLN A 65 3.45 5.23 -6.82
CA GLN A 65 4.22 5.94 -7.82
C GLN A 65 3.36 7.00 -8.49
N ASN A 66 3.86 8.22 -8.61
CA ASN A 66 3.09 9.36 -9.14
C ASN A 66 2.98 9.38 -10.68
N ASN A 67 3.37 8.30 -11.35
CA ASN A 67 3.31 8.12 -12.80
C ASN A 67 1.98 7.52 -13.28
N ASP A 68 1.22 6.86 -12.40
CA ASP A 68 -0.05 6.24 -12.73
C ASP A 68 -1.25 7.08 -12.27
N SER A 69 -2.31 7.09 -13.09
CA SER A 69 -3.56 7.81 -12.79
C SER A 69 -4.26 7.30 -11.53
N ILE A 70 -3.99 6.04 -11.16
CA ILE A 70 -4.56 5.35 -9.99
C ILE A 70 -3.72 5.50 -8.71
N SER A 71 -2.61 6.25 -8.76
CA SER A 71 -1.85 6.55 -7.55
C SER A 71 -2.73 7.31 -6.55
N ILE A 72 -2.57 7.07 -5.25
CA ILE A 72 -3.37 7.73 -4.19
C ILE A 72 -3.33 9.25 -4.36
N LYS A 73 -2.17 9.78 -4.77
CA LYS A 73 -2.00 11.20 -5.08
C LYS A 73 -2.85 11.62 -6.28
N ASN A 74 -2.74 10.95 -7.42
CA ASN A 74 -3.46 11.30 -8.64
C ASN A 74 -4.97 11.06 -8.54
N MET A 75 -5.40 10.06 -7.76
CA MET A 75 -6.81 9.83 -7.44
C MET A 75 -7.46 11.03 -6.77
N SER A 76 -6.70 11.91 -6.11
CA SER A 76 -7.26 13.16 -5.56
C SER A 76 -7.87 14.05 -6.65
N ALA A 77 -7.27 14.10 -7.85
CA ALA A 77 -7.86 14.84 -8.97
C ALA A 77 -9.15 14.16 -9.45
N ASN A 78 -9.14 12.83 -9.56
CA ASN A 78 -10.31 12.04 -10.00
C ASN A 78 -11.49 12.18 -9.03
N PHE A 79 -11.25 12.08 -7.71
CA PHE A 79 -12.28 12.29 -6.69
C PHE A 79 -12.74 13.75 -6.56
N ASN A 80 -12.02 14.71 -7.15
CA ASN A 80 -12.42 16.11 -7.23
C ASN A 80 -13.26 16.45 -8.48
N SER A 81 -13.42 15.51 -9.41
CA SER A 81 -14.22 15.70 -10.62
C SER A 81 -15.72 15.86 -10.33
N GLY A 82 -16.46 16.40 -11.31
CA GLY A 82 -17.90 16.65 -11.19
C GLY A 82 -18.78 15.39 -11.09
N ILE A 83 -18.25 14.23 -11.44
CA ILE A 83 -18.98 12.95 -11.38
C ILE A 83 -19.03 12.34 -9.98
N VAL A 84 -18.20 12.84 -9.05
CA VAL A 84 -18.13 12.34 -7.67
C VAL A 84 -18.94 13.24 -6.74
N ASN A 85 -19.87 12.64 -6.00
CA ASN A 85 -20.65 13.40 -5.02
C ASN A 85 -19.81 13.82 -3.80
N LYS A 86 -20.30 14.83 -3.07
CA LYS A 86 -19.58 15.43 -1.95
C LYS A 86 -19.27 14.44 -0.81
N ASP A 87 -20.15 13.48 -0.55
CA ASP A 87 -19.98 12.52 0.54
C ASP A 87 -18.86 11.51 0.26
N ILE A 88 -18.82 10.96 -0.96
CA ILE A 88 -17.75 10.05 -1.39
C ILE A 88 -16.42 10.79 -1.42
N LYS A 89 -16.40 12.01 -1.95
CA LYS A 89 -15.21 12.86 -1.97
C LYS A 89 -14.67 13.12 -0.55
N LYS A 90 -15.55 13.43 0.42
CA LYS A 90 -15.16 13.61 1.82
C LYS A 90 -14.53 12.34 2.40
N LYS A 91 -15.17 11.18 2.23
CA LYS A 91 -14.63 9.89 2.68
C LYS A 91 -13.25 9.59 2.09
N PHE A 92 -13.03 9.92 0.81
CA PHE A 92 -11.73 9.78 0.17
C PHE A 92 -10.67 10.69 0.80
N ILE A 93 -10.99 11.95 1.07
CA ILE A 93 -10.06 12.88 1.72
C ILE A 93 -9.70 12.40 3.13
N ASP A 94 -10.70 11.93 3.88
CA ASP A 94 -10.50 11.42 5.25
C ASP A 94 -9.59 10.19 5.26
N VAL A 95 -9.82 9.21 4.37
CA VAL A 95 -8.98 7.99 4.31
C VAL A 95 -7.57 8.27 3.81
N LYS A 96 -7.41 9.20 2.85
CA LYS A 96 -6.10 9.64 2.37
C LYS A 96 -5.30 10.31 3.48
N THR A 97 -5.95 11.17 4.27
CA THR A 97 -5.29 11.84 5.40
C THR A 97 -4.82 10.82 6.42
N LYS A 98 -5.68 9.88 6.81
CA LYS A 98 -5.32 8.79 7.72
C LYS A 98 -4.16 7.92 7.21
N LEU A 99 -4.11 7.64 5.91
CA LEU A 99 -2.99 6.91 5.32
C LEU A 99 -1.69 7.71 5.44
N ASN A 100 -1.72 9.00 5.13
CA ASN A 100 -0.54 9.86 5.28
C ASN A 100 -0.08 9.94 6.73
N ASP A 101 -0.99 10.19 7.66
CA ASP A 101 -0.66 10.24 9.10
C ASP A 101 -0.02 8.93 9.57
N TYR A 102 -0.56 7.79 9.13
CA TYR A 102 0.01 6.47 9.43
C TYR A 102 1.43 6.30 8.89
N LEU A 103 1.67 6.72 7.64
CA LEU A 103 2.97 6.61 6.99
C LEU A 103 3.99 7.60 7.57
N ASP A 104 3.56 8.79 7.96
CA ASP A 104 4.42 9.86 8.50
C ASP A 104 4.74 9.68 9.98
N THR A 105 4.08 8.72 10.64
CA THR A 105 4.39 8.35 12.01
C THR A 105 5.69 7.56 12.09
N ASP A 106 6.50 7.93 13.07
CA ASP A 106 7.75 7.27 13.43
C ASP A 106 7.55 5.80 13.83
N THR A 107 8.55 4.99 13.50
CA THR A 107 8.64 3.61 13.97
C THR A 107 9.35 3.55 15.31
N MET A 108 9.34 2.37 15.94
CA MET A 108 10.12 2.12 17.16
C MET A 108 11.63 1.95 16.90
N PHE A 109 12.08 1.99 15.65
CA PHE A 109 13.46 1.74 15.27
C PHE A 109 14.26 3.04 15.15
N ASP A 110 15.43 3.05 15.77
CA ASP A 110 16.44 4.10 15.63
C ASP A 110 17.67 3.50 14.95
N ILE A 111 17.91 3.87 13.70
CA ILE A 111 19.03 3.38 12.88
C ILE A 111 19.74 4.57 12.26
N GLY A 112 20.47 5.29 13.11
CA GLY A 112 21.07 6.57 12.74
C GLY A 112 20.05 7.71 12.71
N GLY A 113 19.00 7.59 13.53
CA GLY A 113 17.83 8.47 13.57
C GLY A 113 16.53 7.65 13.59
N VAL A 114 15.49 8.24 14.18
CA VAL A 114 14.14 7.69 14.14
C VAL A 114 13.64 7.72 12.69
N ILE A 115 13.14 6.59 12.21
CA ILE A 115 12.64 6.45 10.84
C ILE A 115 11.12 6.33 10.82
N SER A 116 10.47 6.99 9.86
CA SER A 116 9.04 6.87 9.61
C SER A 116 8.69 5.60 8.83
N ARG A 117 7.43 5.17 8.90
CA ARG A 117 6.91 4.08 8.06
C ARG A 117 7.00 4.39 6.56
N ARG A 118 6.88 5.67 6.18
CA ARG A 118 7.10 6.14 4.82
C ARG A 118 8.53 5.90 4.39
N ASN A 119 9.51 6.19 5.25
CA ASN A 119 10.91 5.93 4.93
C ASN A 119 11.16 4.43 4.74
N ILE A 120 10.63 3.58 5.62
CA ILE A 120 10.74 2.11 5.44
C ILE A 120 10.14 1.69 4.10
N LEU A 121 8.91 2.11 3.81
CA LEU A 121 8.25 1.76 2.54
C LEU A 121 9.09 2.18 1.33
N GLU A 122 9.59 3.41 1.33
CA GLU A 122 10.37 3.94 0.22
C GLU A 122 11.73 3.27 0.04
N ILE A 123 12.46 3.01 1.14
CA ILE A 123 13.78 2.37 1.07
C ILE A 123 13.63 0.94 0.55
N PHE A 124 12.65 0.18 1.04
CA PHE A 124 12.43 -1.19 0.56
C PHE A 124 11.95 -1.21 -0.91
N VAL A 125 10.92 -0.43 -1.24
CA VAL A 125 10.36 -0.45 -2.61
C VAL A 125 11.37 0.04 -3.64
N TYR A 126 12.14 1.09 -3.37
CA TYR A 126 13.00 1.70 -4.38
C TYR A 126 14.50 1.36 -4.22
N GLY A 127 14.91 0.83 -3.07
CA GLY A 127 16.27 0.37 -2.83
C GLY A 127 16.52 -1.05 -3.33
N GLU A 128 15.49 -1.91 -3.29
CA GLU A 128 15.63 -3.32 -3.66
C GLU A 128 14.53 -3.80 -4.64
N LEU A 129 13.26 -3.55 -4.33
CA LEU A 129 12.16 -4.30 -4.96
C LEU A 129 11.63 -3.71 -6.29
N SER A 130 11.95 -2.45 -6.62
CA SER A 130 11.44 -1.76 -7.80
C SER A 130 12.36 -0.64 -8.28
N HIS A 131 12.79 -0.70 -9.54
CA HIS A 131 13.57 0.34 -10.23
C HIS A 131 14.66 0.97 -9.36
N MET A 132 15.78 0.25 -9.24
CA MET A 132 16.91 0.55 -8.35
C MET A 132 17.30 2.04 -8.35
N ASN A 133 17.00 2.71 -7.25
CA ASN A 133 17.50 4.04 -6.95
C ASN A 133 18.83 3.87 -6.16
N PRO A 134 19.98 4.29 -6.71
CA PRO A 134 21.28 4.01 -6.08
C PRO A 134 21.41 4.51 -4.65
N SER A 135 20.89 5.71 -4.34
CA SER A 135 20.99 6.26 -2.98
C SER A 135 20.10 5.50 -1.99
N LYS A 136 18.93 5.02 -2.43
CA LYS A 136 18.05 4.20 -1.58
C LYS A 136 18.58 2.78 -1.41
N LYS A 137 19.26 2.24 -2.43
CA LYS A 137 19.94 0.94 -2.34
C LYS A 137 21.05 0.96 -1.29
N GLU A 138 21.87 2.00 -1.26
CA GLU A 138 22.95 2.11 -0.26
C GLU A 138 22.40 2.10 1.18
N ILE A 139 21.28 2.79 1.42
CA ILE A 139 20.60 2.79 2.72
C ILE A 139 20.03 1.40 3.03
N TYR A 140 19.36 0.77 2.07
CA TYR A 140 18.83 -0.58 2.21
C TYR A 140 19.95 -1.59 2.57
N ASP A 141 21.03 -1.61 1.78
CA ASP A 141 22.17 -2.49 2.01
C ASP A 141 22.82 -2.24 3.38
N THR A 142 22.81 -0.99 3.86
CA THR A 142 23.28 -0.64 5.21
C THR A 142 22.36 -1.19 6.30
N TRP A 143 21.04 -1.05 6.14
CA TRP A 143 20.08 -1.61 7.08
C TRP A 143 20.14 -3.14 7.14
N MET A 144 20.37 -3.79 6.00
CA MET A 144 20.41 -5.25 5.89
C MET A 144 21.71 -5.88 6.42
N LYS A 145 22.79 -5.10 6.59
CA LYS A 145 24.04 -5.59 7.22
C LYS A 145 23.89 -5.92 8.71
N ASN A 146 22.89 -5.37 9.38
CA ASN A 146 22.64 -5.66 10.79
C ASN A 146 21.72 -6.88 10.92
N GLU A 147 22.31 -8.05 11.23
CA GLU A 147 21.60 -9.34 11.31
C GLU A 147 20.43 -9.34 12.31
N PHE A 148 20.46 -8.48 13.32
CA PHE A 148 19.38 -8.36 14.31
C PHE A 148 18.27 -7.41 13.82
N MET A 149 18.63 -6.28 13.21
CA MET A 149 17.65 -5.28 12.76
C MET A 149 17.00 -5.64 11.42
N ALA A 150 17.71 -6.33 10.52
CA ALA A 150 17.22 -6.63 9.19
C ALA A 150 15.88 -7.41 9.22
N PRO A 151 15.71 -8.48 10.02
CA PRO A 151 14.43 -9.19 10.10
C PRO A 151 13.29 -8.32 10.68
N LEU A 152 13.59 -7.42 11.62
CA LEU A 152 12.61 -6.53 12.23
C LEU A 152 12.12 -5.48 11.24
N LEU A 153 13.03 -4.88 10.46
CA LEU A 153 12.68 -3.91 9.41
C LEU A 153 11.91 -4.56 8.27
N GLN A 154 12.31 -5.76 7.84
CA GLN A 154 11.58 -6.54 6.84
C GLN A 154 10.15 -6.83 7.31
N PHE A 155 9.98 -7.20 8.58
CA PHE A 155 8.66 -7.42 9.15
C PHE A 155 7.83 -6.14 9.22
N GLU A 156 8.42 -5.02 9.67
CA GLU A 156 7.73 -3.72 9.68
C GLU A 156 7.33 -3.28 8.27
N PHE A 157 8.19 -3.46 7.27
CA PHE A 157 7.85 -3.21 5.87
C PHE A 157 6.61 -4.02 5.44
N LYS A 158 6.56 -5.32 5.76
CA LYS A 158 5.42 -6.19 5.46
C LYS A 158 4.14 -5.72 6.17
N LEU A 159 4.24 -5.26 7.42
CA LEU A 159 3.12 -4.64 8.13
C LEU A 159 2.65 -3.34 7.48
N VAL A 160 3.58 -2.50 7.02
CA VAL A 160 3.26 -1.26 6.29
C VAL A 160 2.51 -1.58 4.99
N LEU A 161 2.96 -2.55 4.20
CA LEU A 161 2.25 -3.00 3.00
C LEU A 161 0.84 -3.50 3.32
N HIS A 162 0.70 -4.35 4.34
CA HIS A 162 -0.59 -4.89 4.74
C HIS A 162 -1.56 -3.80 5.23
N ASN A 163 -1.08 -2.84 6.02
CA ASN A 163 -1.93 -1.74 6.47
C ASN A 163 -2.28 -0.81 5.30
N ALA A 164 -1.34 -0.46 4.42
CA ALA A 164 -1.60 0.31 3.21
C ALA A 164 -2.67 -0.38 2.32
N LEU A 165 -2.66 -1.70 2.22
CA LEU A 165 -3.68 -2.47 1.50
C LEU A 165 -5.10 -2.26 2.06
N LYS A 166 -5.27 -2.11 3.38
CA LYS A 166 -6.59 -1.82 3.98
C LYS A 166 -7.12 -0.47 3.48
N PHE A 167 -6.25 0.54 3.37
CA PHE A 167 -6.62 1.83 2.80
C PHE A 167 -6.95 1.72 1.30
N ILE A 168 -6.13 1.00 0.53
CA ILE A 168 -6.38 0.74 -0.90
C ILE A 168 -7.73 0.05 -1.08
N LYS A 169 -8.04 -0.99 -0.31
CA LYS A 169 -9.34 -1.68 -0.35
C LYS A 169 -10.49 -0.70 -0.11
N TYR A 170 -10.40 0.14 0.92
CA TYR A 170 -11.44 1.12 1.20
C TYR A 170 -11.63 2.11 0.04
N VAL A 171 -10.55 2.59 -0.57
CA VAL A 171 -10.63 3.46 -1.76
C VAL A 171 -11.23 2.70 -2.95
N SER A 172 -10.96 1.40 -3.11
CA SER A 172 -11.60 0.55 -4.11
C SER A 172 -13.13 0.49 -3.92
N ASP A 173 -13.59 0.33 -2.68
CA ASP A 173 -15.02 0.34 -2.35
C ASP A 173 -15.68 1.69 -2.69
N LEU A 174 -14.98 2.81 -2.47
CA LEU A 174 -15.44 4.14 -2.87
C LEU A 174 -15.47 4.30 -4.40
N SER A 175 -14.42 3.86 -5.09
CA SER A 175 -14.34 3.88 -6.56
C SER A 175 -15.47 3.09 -7.20
N THR A 176 -15.81 1.93 -6.63
CA THR A 176 -16.94 1.10 -7.06
C THR A 176 -18.27 1.86 -6.90
N GLN A 177 -18.46 2.57 -5.80
CA GLN A 177 -19.65 3.40 -5.59
C GLN A 177 -19.77 4.53 -6.62
N VAL A 178 -18.65 5.15 -7.01
CA VAL A 178 -18.63 6.18 -8.08
C VAL A 178 -19.13 5.58 -9.39
N VAL A 179 -18.58 4.43 -9.81
CA VAL A 179 -18.97 3.75 -11.05
C VAL A 179 -20.46 3.39 -11.04
N LEU A 180 -20.94 2.79 -9.96
CA LEU A 180 -22.36 2.40 -9.83
C LEU A 180 -23.31 3.60 -9.85
N ASN A 181 -22.93 4.71 -9.20
CA ASN A 181 -23.75 5.93 -9.19
C ASN A 181 -23.84 6.56 -10.58
N ALA A 182 -22.73 6.61 -11.33
CA ALA A 182 -22.69 7.13 -12.69
C ALA A 182 -23.56 6.29 -13.65
N GLN A 183 -23.52 4.96 -13.54
CA GLN A 183 -24.38 4.06 -14.32
C GLN A 183 -25.87 4.27 -14.02
N LYS A 184 -26.24 4.46 -12.75
CA LYS A 184 -27.63 4.73 -12.35
C LYS A 184 -28.14 6.08 -12.86
N SER A 185 -27.30 7.11 -12.92
CA SER A 185 -27.70 8.40 -13.50
C SER A 185 -27.95 8.34 -15.00
N HIS A 186 -27.23 7.49 -15.73
CA HIS A 186 -27.45 7.30 -17.17
C HIS A 186 -28.73 6.51 -17.50
N ASN A 187 -29.21 5.65 -16.59
CA ASN A 187 -30.39 4.81 -16.79
C ASN A 187 -31.70 5.42 -16.26
N LYS A 188 -31.71 6.69 -15.83
CA LYS A 188 -32.97 7.35 -15.45
C LYS A 188 -33.80 7.63 -16.73
N PRO A 189 -35.06 7.16 -16.82
CA PRO A 189 -35.90 7.48 -17.97
C PRO A 189 -36.12 9.00 -18.03
N ILE A 190 -35.92 9.57 -19.22
CA ILE A 190 -36.31 10.95 -19.52
C ILE A 190 -37.82 10.99 -19.37
N LYS A 191 -38.31 11.65 -18.32
CA LYS A 191 -39.73 12.03 -18.26
C LYS A 191 -39.95 12.99 -19.43
N GLN A 192 -40.66 12.52 -20.45
CA GLN A 192 -41.28 13.39 -21.43
C GLN A 192 -42.46 14.03 -20.71
N ASP A 193 -42.32 15.31 -20.36
CA ASP A 193 -43.41 16.18 -19.96
C ASP A 193 -44.18 16.65 -21.21
#